data_AF-A0A7C4XLP2-F1
#
_entry.id   AF-A0A7C4XLP2-F1
#
_cell.length_a   1.000
_cell.length_b   1.000
_cell.length_c   1.000
_cell.angle_alpha   90.00
_cell.angle_beta   90.00
_cell.angle_gamma   90.00
#
_symmetry.space_group_name_H-M   'P 1'
#
loop_
_entity.id
_entity.type
_entity.pdbx_description
1 polymer ?
#
loop_
_entity_poly.entity_id
_entity_poly.type
_entity_poly.pdbx_seq_one_letter_code
_entity_poly.pdbx_strand_id
1 'polypeptide(L)'
;PEITDTKIRNMDFKTPKIGIGVIEAPRGTLYHHYETDEKGRLTKANLIVATVNNSAAINMSIEKAARNLIKNGVVNDGLLNMIEMAFRAYDPCFACATHNLPGQVPIEINIHNNKGEIIRTIKN
;
A
#
# COMPACT_ATOMS: atom_id res chain seq x y z
N PRO A 1 -25.89 32.53 10.25
CA PRO A 1 -25.77 31.91 8.91
C PRO A 1 -27.17 31.55 8.39
N GLU A 2 -27.71 32.37 7.49
CA GLU A 2 -28.98 32.06 6.81
C GLU A 2 -28.74 31.03 5.69
N ILE A 3 -29.74 30.19 5.43
CA ILE A 3 -29.68 29.09 4.44
C ILE A 3 -29.39 29.62 3.02
N THR A 4 -29.68 30.88 2.74
CA THR A 4 -29.50 31.56 1.44
C THR A 4 -28.24 32.42 1.36
N ASP A 5 -27.34 32.35 2.35
CA ASP A 5 -26.13 33.17 2.36
C ASP A 5 -25.18 32.76 1.23
N THR A 6 -24.76 33.74 0.43
CA THR A 6 -23.78 33.57 -0.66
C THR A 6 -22.36 33.29 -0.16
N LYS A 7 -22.06 33.53 1.13
CA LYS A 7 -20.78 33.17 1.77
C LYS A 7 -20.74 31.68 2.13
N ILE A 8 -20.77 30.84 1.09
CA ILE A 8 -20.70 29.37 1.21
C ILE A 8 -19.29 28.83 1.46
N ARG A 9 -18.24 29.67 1.31
CA ARG A 9 -16.85 29.28 1.49
C ARG A 9 -16.11 30.34 2.30
N ASN A 10 -15.47 29.92 3.39
CA ASN A 10 -14.50 30.76 4.07
C ASN A 10 -13.24 30.83 3.20
N MET A 11 -12.98 31.99 2.58
CA MET A 11 -11.79 32.23 1.74
C MET A 11 -10.69 33.00 2.47
N ASP A 12 -10.84 33.22 3.78
CA ASP A 12 -9.86 33.91 4.61
C ASP A 12 -8.74 32.94 5.04
N PHE A 13 -8.07 32.35 4.04
CA PHE A 13 -7.01 31.37 4.24
C PHE A 13 -5.70 32.08 4.59
N LYS A 14 -5.28 31.98 5.85
CA LYS A 14 -3.89 32.26 6.23
C LYS A 14 -2.99 31.18 5.63
N THR A 15 -1.75 31.52 5.27
CA THR A 15 -0.76 30.55 4.81
C THR A 15 -0.60 29.42 5.83
N PRO A 16 -1.03 28.18 5.52
CA PRO A 16 -1.09 27.11 6.50
C PRO A 16 0.29 26.45 6.66
N LYS A 17 0.93 26.61 7.81
CA LYS A 17 2.26 26.00 8.07
C LYS A 17 2.25 24.46 8.03
N ILE A 18 1.15 23.84 8.48
CA ILE A 18 0.97 22.39 8.52
C ILE A 18 -0.48 22.08 8.15
N GLY A 19 -0.68 21.07 7.29
CA GLY A 19 -1.99 20.55 6.92
C GLY A 19 -1.99 19.02 6.94
N ILE A 20 -3.00 18.44 7.60
CA ILE A 20 -3.22 16.99 7.63
C ILE A 20 -4.63 16.70 7.11
N GLY A 21 -4.71 15.91 6.05
CA GLY A 21 -5.95 15.37 5.50
C GLY A 21 -6.00 13.87 5.75
N VAL A 22 -7.12 13.39 6.29
CA VAL A 22 -7.37 11.97 6.51
C VAL A 22 -8.71 11.61 5.91
N ILE A 23 -8.71 10.60 5.05
CA ILE A 23 -9.93 10.05 4.46
C ILE A 23 -9.86 8.52 4.42
N GLU A 24 -11.02 7.87 4.38
CA GLU A 24 -11.11 6.45 4.05
C GLU A 24 -11.11 6.29 2.53
N ALA A 25 -10.01 5.79 1.99
CA ALA A 25 -9.95 5.38 0.59
C ALA A 25 -10.52 3.95 0.46
N PRO A 26 -10.86 3.49 -0.76
CA PRO A 26 -11.45 2.16 -0.96
C PRO A 26 -10.61 0.98 -0.41
N ARG A 27 -9.32 1.19 -0.18
CA ARG A 27 -8.33 0.17 0.21
C ARG A 27 -7.81 0.35 1.65
N GLY A 28 -8.41 1.25 2.43
CA GLY A 28 -8.01 1.63 3.79
C GLY A 28 -7.74 3.13 3.98
N THR A 29 -7.31 3.49 5.18
CA THR A 29 -7.11 4.90 5.57
C THR A 29 -5.95 5.56 4.82
N LEU A 30 -6.20 6.74 4.27
CA LEU A 30 -5.25 7.56 3.54
C LEU A 30 -4.92 8.83 4.33
N TYR A 31 -3.63 9.04 4.59
CA TYR A 31 -3.10 10.21 5.28
C TYR A 31 -2.25 11.06 4.35
N HIS A 32 -2.61 12.33 4.24
CA HIS A 32 -1.84 13.35 3.54
C HIS A 32 -1.35 14.38 4.56
N HIS A 33 -0.05 14.46 4.78
CA HIS A 33 0.57 15.45 5.66
C HIS A 33 1.49 16.35 4.84
N TYR A 34 1.23 17.65 4.90
CA TYR A 34 2.00 18.68 4.20
C TYR A 34 2.47 19.76 5.17
N GLU A 35 3.67 20.27 4.95
CA GLU A 35 4.22 21.44 5.63
C GLU A 35 4.58 22.51 4.58
N THR A 36 4.37 23.80 4.87
CA THR A 36 4.68 24.90 3.95
C THR A 36 5.55 26.00 4.56
N ASP A 37 6.24 26.74 3.70
CA ASP A 37 6.91 27.99 4.06
C ASP A 37 5.92 29.18 4.18
N GLU A 38 6.45 30.37 4.51
CA GLU A 38 5.67 31.62 4.65
C GLU A 38 4.97 32.07 3.35
N LYS A 39 5.45 31.57 2.20
CA LYS A 39 4.88 31.84 0.87
C LYS A 39 3.91 30.73 0.43
N GLY A 40 3.63 29.76 1.29
CA GLY A 40 2.72 28.63 1.01
C GLY A 40 3.32 27.56 0.11
N ARG A 41 4.65 27.52 -0.04
CA ARG A 41 5.33 26.48 -0.82
C ARG A 41 5.58 25.26 0.03
N LEU A 42 5.33 24.06 -0.51
CA LEU A 42 5.56 22.80 0.17
C LEU A 42 7.05 22.64 0.51
N THR A 43 7.35 22.47 1.80
CA THR A 43 8.70 22.16 2.30
C THR A 43 8.83 20.68 2.66
N LYS A 44 7.72 20.02 2.99
CA LYS A 44 7.68 18.60 3.32
C LYS A 44 6.33 17.99 2.95
N ALA A 45 6.37 16.74 2.53
CA ALA A 45 5.20 15.92 2.30
C ALA A 45 5.45 14.53 2.92
N ASN A 46 4.47 14.04 3.67
CA ASN A 46 4.43 12.66 4.14
C ASN A 46 3.08 12.06 3.76
N LEU A 47 3.12 10.93 3.07
CA LEU A 47 1.95 10.26 2.54
C LEU A 47 1.93 8.83 3.06
N ILE A 48 0.96 8.52 3.91
CA ILE A 48 0.72 7.15 4.39
C ILE A 48 -0.51 6.66 3.66
N VAL A 49 -0.30 5.84 2.65
CA VAL A 49 -1.35 5.42 1.73
C VAL A 49 -1.97 4.11 2.18
N ALA A 50 -3.28 4.00 1.99
CA ALA A 50 -4.13 2.88 2.35
C ALA A 50 -3.47 1.49 2.33
N THR A 51 -3.00 1.03 1.17
CA THR A 51 -2.41 -0.31 1.01
C THR A 51 -1.13 -0.52 1.84
N VAL A 52 -0.37 0.55 2.15
CA VAL A 52 0.86 0.43 2.94
C VAL A 52 0.57 -0.12 4.34
N ASN A 53 -0.58 0.26 4.93
CA ASN A 53 -1.02 -0.22 6.23
C ASN A 53 -1.26 -1.74 6.24
N ASN A 54 -1.58 -2.33 5.08
CA ASN A 54 -1.84 -3.76 4.92
C ASN A 54 -0.59 -4.58 4.55
N SER A 55 0.58 -3.96 4.38
CA SER A 55 1.79 -4.65 3.90
C SER A 55 2.17 -5.86 4.76
N ALA A 56 2.09 -5.73 6.09
CA ALA A 56 2.38 -6.85 6.99
C ALA A 56 1.36 -7.98 6.84
N ALA A 57 0.07 -7.65 6.81
CA ALA A 57 -1.01 -8.62 6.68
C ALA A 57 -0.93 -9.38 5.35
N ILE A 58 -0.65 -8.68 4.25
CA ILE A 58 -0.44 -9.26 2.93
C ILE A 58 0.69 -10.29 2.98
N ASN A 59 1.86 -9.92 3.53
CA ASN A 59 3.02 -10.83 3.62
C ASN A 59 2.70 -12.08 4.46
N MET A 60 2.05 -11.92 5.61
CA MET A 60 1.66 -13.05 6.46
C MET A 60 0.66 -13.98 5.76
N SER A 61 -0.29 -13.42 4.99
CA SER A 61 -1.26 -14.19 4.22
C SER A 61 -0.62 -14.98 3.07
N ILE A 62 0.32 -14.35 2.35
CA ILE A 62 1.11 -15.02 1.30
C ILE A 62 1.94 -16.15 1.90
N GLU A 63 2.64 -15.91 3.01
CA GLU A 63 3.43 -16.94 3.71
C GLU A 63 2.56 -18.12 4.13
N LYS A 64 1.41 -17.84 4.75
CA LYS A 64 0.47 -18.88 5.19
C LYS A 64 -0.09 -19.68 4.01
N ALA A 65 -0.44 -19.02 2.90
CA ALA A 65 -0.89 -19.69 1.69
C ALA A 65 0.20 -20.60 1.11
N ALA A 66 1.44 -20.08 1.00
CA ALA A 66 2.58 -20.85 0.50
C ALA A 66 2.89 -22.07 1.36
N ARG A 67 2.92 -21.93 2.69
CA ARG A 67 3.15 -23.05 3.63
C ARG A 67 2.08 -24.14 3.54
N ASN A 68 0.83 -23.75 3.27
CA ASN A 68 -0.28 -24.69 3.18
C ASN A 68 -0.37 -25.39 1.82
N LEU A 69 -0.03 -24.71 0.72
CA LEU A 69 -0.19 -25.22 -0.63
C LEU A 69 1.06 -25.92 -1.18
N ILE A 70 2.26 -25.42 -0.87
CA ILE A 70 3.52 -25.99 -1.35
C ILE A 70 3.90 -27.17 -0.45
N LYS A 71 3.86 -28.38 -1.02
CA LYS A 71 4.26 -29.63 -0.35
C LYS A 71 5.34 -30.34 -1.16
N ASN A 72 6.26 -31.01 -0.47
CA ASN A 72 7.34 -31.80 -1.08
C ASN A 72 8.19 -31.03 -2.12
N GLY A 73 8.29 -29.71 -1.99
CA GLY A 73 9.05 -28.86 -2.92
C GLY A 73 8.43 -28.70 -4.32
N VAL A 74 7.19 -29.17 -4.53
CA VAL A 74 6.51 -29.05 -5.82
C VAL A 74 5.89 -27.66 -5.95
N VAL A 75 6.27 -26.93 -7.00
CA VAL A 75 5.73 -25.61 -7.34
C VAL A 75 5.42 -25.56 -8.83
N ASN A 76 4.21 -25.14 -9.16
CA ASN A 76 3.72 -24.95 -10.53
C ASN A 76 2.87 -23.67 -10.61
N ASP A 77 2.55 -23.24 -11.84
CA ASP A 77 1.83 -21.98 -12.09
C ASP A 77 0.44 -21.96 -11.46
N GLY A 78 -0.25 -23.11 -11.41
CA GLY A 78 -1.57 -23.22 -10.76
C GLY A 78 -1.49 -22.94 -9.26
N LEU A 79 -0.48 -23.49 -8.58
CA LEU A 79 -0.19 -23.23 -7.16
C LEU A 79 0.20 -21.78 -6.93
N LEU A 80 1.06 -21.21 -7.77
CA LEU A 80 1.45 -19.80 -7.70
C LEU A 80 0.24 -18.88 -7.85
N ASN A 81 -0.64 -19.13 -8.81
CA ASN A 81 -1.87 -18.38 -8.97
C ASN A 81 -2.80 -18.48 -7.74
N MET A 82 -2.87 -19.65 -7.09
CA MET A 82 -3.63 -19.78 -5.83
C MET A 82 -2.99 -19.00 -4.68
N ILE A 83 -1.66 -18.90 -4.62
CA ILE A 83 -0.96 -18.07 -3.62
C ILE A 83 -1.21 -16.58 -3.92
N GLU A 84 -1.18 -16.18 -5.19
CA GLU A 84 -1.51 -14.81 -5.61
C GLU A 84 -2.94 -14.40 -5.26
N MET A 85 -3.88 -15.34 -5.16
CA MET A 85 -5.24 -15.02 -4.67
C MET A 85 -5.23 -14.46 -3.24
N ALA A 86 -4.33 -14.91 -2.38
CA ALA A 86 -4.17 -14.36 -1.03
C ALA A 86 -3.71 -12.90 -1.07
N PHE A 87 -2.93 -12.52 -2.08
CA PHE A 87 -2.52 -11.14 -2.33
C PHE A 87 -3.67 -10.31 -2.92
N ARG A 88 -4.36 -10.81 -3.95
CA ARG A 88 -5.46 -10.12 -4.64
C ARG A 88 -6.66 -9.82 -3.73
N ALA A 89 -6.88 -10.63 -2.70
CA ALA A 89 -7.96 -10.43 -1.72
C ALA A 89 -7.89 -9.07 -1.00
N TYR A 90 -6.74 -8.41 -0.97
CA TYR A 90 -6.56 -7.09 -0.36
C TYR A 90 -6.76 -5.91 -1.32
N ASP A 91 -7.08 -6.17 -2.60
CA ASP A 91 -7.09 -5.16 -3.68
C ASP A 91 -5.90 -4.18 -3.58
N PRO A 92 -4.64 -4.69 -3.56
CA PRO A 92 -3.49 -3.86 -3.26
C PRO A 92 -3.18 -2.89 -4.42
N CYS A 93 -3.16 -1.59 -4.14
CA CYS A 93 -2.62 -0.59 -5.08
C CYS A 93 -1.16 -0.31 -4.74
N PHE A 94 -0.21 -1.06 -5.33
CA PHE A 94 1.21 -0.81 -5.10
C PHE A 94 1.70 0.52 -5.65
N ALA A 95 1.19 0.95 -6.80
CA ALA A 95 1.47 2.28 -7.36
C ALA A 95 1.16 3.40 -6.35
N CYS A 96 0.04 3.25 -5.65
CA CYS A 96 -0.37 4.17 -4.60
C CYS A 96 0.51 4.01 -3.35
N ALA A 97 0.79 2.78 -2.92
CA ALA A 97 1.52 2.48 -1.69
C ALA A 97 2.98 2.97 -1.71
N THR A 98 3.68 2.76 -2.83
CA THR A 98 5.09 3.15 -2.99
C THR A 98 5.25 4.54 -3.59
N HIS A 99 4.16 5.15 -4.07
CA HIS A 99 4.17 6.37 -4.88
C HIS A 99 5.03 6.24 -6.14
N ASN A 100 5.26 5.01 -6.60
CA ASN A 100 6.08 4.68 -7.74
C ASN A 100 5.47 3.47 -8.46
N LEU A 101 5.42 3.51 -9.78
CA LEU A 101 4.91 2.41 -10.59
C LEU A 101 6.09 1.64 -11.18
N PRO A 102 6.59 0.56 -10.53
CA PRO A 102 7.40 -0.40 -11.26
C PRO A 102 6.46 -1.06 -12.28
N GLY A 103 6.84 -1.07 -13.57
CA GLY A 103 5.96 -1.52 -14.66
C GLY A 103 5.41 -2.95 -14.52
N GLN A 104 5.90 -3.72 -13.55
CA GLN A 104 5.35 -4.99 -13.07
C GLN A 104 5.41 -5.01 -11.54
N VAL A 105 4.53 -5.78 -10.90
CA VAL A 105 4.55 -6.01 -9.45
C VAL A 105 5.53 -7.14 -9.16
N PRO A 106 6.73 -6.87 -8.61
CA PRO A 106 7.72 -7.92 -8.38
C PRO A 106 7.33 -8.72 -7.13
N ILE A 107 6.97 -9.97 -7.32
CA ILE A 107 6.80 -10.98 -6.28
C ILE A 107 8.01 -11.90 -6.36
N GLU A 108 8.81 -11.93 -5.29
CA GLU A 108 9.91 -12.86 -5.13
C GLU A 108 9.54 -13.93 -4.10
N ILE A 109 9.53 -15.19 -4.53
CA ILE A 109 9.29 -16.33 -3.65
C ILE A 109 10.61 -17.07 -3.45
N ASN A 110 11.10 -17.06 -2.21
CA ASN A 110 12.26 -17.82 -1.79
C ASN A 110 11.80 -19.11 -1.09
N ILE A 111 12.24 -20.25 -1.62
CA ILE A 111 11.97 -21.57 -1.05
C ILE A 111 13.22 -22.01 -0.28
N HIS A 112 13.05 -22.34 0.99
CA HIS A 112 14.14 -22.73 1.88
C HIS A 112 14.04 -24.22 2.24
N ASN A 113 15.18 -24.89 2.42
CA ASN A 113 15.22 -26.24 2.99
C ASN A 113 15.10 -26.21 4.54
N ASN A 114 15.11 -27.39 5.16
CA ASN A 114 15.05 -27.53 6.62
C ASN A 114 16.27 -26.95 7.37
N LYS A 115 17.36 -26.62 6.68
CA LYS A 115 18.55 -25.94 7.22
C LYS A 115 18.49 -24.42 7.03
N GLY A 116 17.43 -23.90 6.41
CA GLY A 116 17.25 -22.48 6.12
C GLY A 116 17.94 -21.98 4.84
N GLU A 117 18.58 -22.86 4.07
CA GLU A 117 19.26 -22.51 2.82
C GLU A 117 18.24 -22.34 1.70
N ILE A 118 18.42 -21.31 0.86
CA ILE A 118 17.56 -21.07 -0.31
C ILE A 118 17.83 -22.16 -1.36
N ILE A 119 16.84 -23.00 -1.63
CA ILE A 119 16.91 -24.03 -2.67
C ILE A 119 16.39 -23.53 -4.01
N ARG A 120 15.53 -22.50 -4.01
CA ARG A 120 14.95 -21.95 -5.25
C ARG A 120 14.39 -20.55 -5.00
N THR A 121 14.62 -19.67 -5.97
CA THR A 121 13.98 -18.35 -6.03
C THR A 121 13.13 -18.29 -7.30
N ILE A 122 11.88 -17.83 -7.18
CA ILE A 122 10.95 -17.62 -8.28
C ILE A 122 10.57 -16.14 -8.30
N LYS A 123 10.62 -15.52 -9.48
CA LYS A 123 10.31 -14.10 -9.71
C LYS A 123 9.31 -13.98 -10.85
N ASN A 124 8.43 -12.98 -10.79
CA ASN A 124 7.62 -12.52 -11.92
C ASN A 124 8.05 -11.12 -12.38
#